data_AF-A0A9P4YPP1-F1
#
_entry.id   AF-A0A9P4YPP1-F1
#
_cell.length_a   1.000
_cell.length_b   1.000
_cell.length_c   1.000
_cell.angle_alpha   90.00
_cell.angle_beta   90.00
_cell.angle_gamma   90.00
#
_symmetry.space_group_name_H-M   'P 1'
#
loop_
_entity.id
_entity.type
_entity.pdbx_description
1 polymer ?
#
loop_
_entity_poly.entity_id
_entity_poly.type
_entity_poly.pdbx_seq_one_letter_code
_entity_poly.pdbx_strand_id
1 'polypeptide(L)'
;MLRAKLFTLAGAPWEGDTLSLKHAMIEAYEKWPMPLEKSAYPNVINCPVQFTQEEILKCMTDFAQEQEKLQEFTEMKACANVDSVGWVPDDEHLEKSRDIARTIKAGLLEHSTTELEREAIGNHFPFDDHDEDL
;
A
#
# COMPACT_ATOMS: atom_id res chain seq x y z
N MET A 1 0.37 -20.63 3.08
CA MET A 1 -0.24 -19.28 3.08
C MET A 1 -0.49 -18.72 1.68
N LEU A 2 0.45 -18.80 0.72
CA LEU A 2 0.30 -18.18 -0.62
C LEU A 2 -0.99 -18.54 -1.38
N ARG A 3 -1.42 -19.81 -1.39
CA ARG A 3 -2.69 -20.19 -2.03
C ARG A 3 -3.91 -19.49 -1.42
N ALA A 4 -3.94 -19.37 -0.10
CA ALA A 4 -5.01 -18.67 0.61
C ALA A 4 -4.96 -17.16 0.30
N LYS A 5 -3.77 -16.55 0.29
CA LYS A 5 -3.55 -15.15 -0.12
C LYS A 5 -4.10 -14.90 -1.53
N LEU A 6 -3.78 -15.75 -2.51
CA LEU A 6 -4.30 -15.65 -3.87
C LEU A 6 -5.83 -15.77 -3.93
N PHE A 7 -6.41 -16.74 -3.21
CA PHE A 7 -7.86 -16.92 -3.16
C PHE A 7 -8.56 -15.68 -2.58
N THR A 8 -8.03 -15.13 -1.49
CA THR A 8 -8.57 -13.91 -0.87
C THR A 8 -8.47 -12.71 -1.80
N LEU A 9 -7.29 -12.45 -2.38
CA LEU A 9 -7.07 -11.30 -3.25
C LEU A 9 -7.89 -11.38 -4.54
N ALA A 10 -7.99 -12.55 -5.16
CA ALA A 10 -8.77 -12.73 -6.39
C ALA A 10 -10.30 -12.75 -6.15
N GLY A 11 -10.73 -13.02 -4.92
CA GLY A 11 -12.14 -13.07 -4.53
C GLY A 11 -12.68 -11.77 -3.92
N ALA A 12 -11.81 -10.81 -3.61
CA ALA A 12 -12.21 -9.51 -3.06
C ALA A 12 -12.90 -8.65 -4.14
N PRO A 13 -13.89 -7.81 -3.77
CA PRO A 13 -14.37 -6.74 -4.64
C PRO A 13 -13.21 -5.85 -5.12
N TRP A 14 -13.34 -5.27 -6.32
CA TRP A 14 -12.33 -4.35 -6.82
C TRP A 14 -12.37 -3.04 -6.01
N GLU A 15 -11.30 -2.76 -5.28
CA GLU A 15 -11.12 -1.53 -4.47
C GLU A 15 -9.97 -0.65 -4.98
N GLY A 16 -9.43 -0.93 -6.17
CA GLY A 16 -8.36 -0.14 -6.79
C GLY A 16 -6.95 -0.71 -6.62
N ASP A 17 -6.75 -1.71 -5.75
CA ASP A 17 -5.47 -2.42 -5.61
C ASP A 17 -5.35 -3.57 -6.62
N THR A 18 -4.53 -3.36 -7.66
CA THR A 18 -4.14 -4.41 -8.61
C THR A 18 -2.75 -4.98 -8.31
N LEU A 19 -1.95 -4.26 -7.52
CA LEU A 19 -0.53 -4.53 -7.34
C LEU A 19 -0.31 -5.71 -6.38
N SER A 20 -1.08 -5.78 -5.29
CA SER A 20 -1.04 -6.90 -4.35
C SER A 20 -1.39 -8.23 -5.01
N LEU A 21 -2.42 -8.24 -5.87
CA LEU A 21 -2.81 -9.44 -6.60
C LEU A 21 -1.73 -9.84 -7.60
N LYS A 22 -1.21 -8.89 -8.39
CA LYS A 22 -0.14 -9.16 -9.35
C LYS A 22 1.12 -9.70 -8.67
N HIS A 23 1.53 -9.11 -7.55
CA HIS A 23 2.65 -9.60 -6.75
C HIS A 23 2.40 -11.04 -6.28
N ALA A 24 1.23 -11.34 -5.72
CA ALA A 24 0.89 -12.69 -5.29
C ALA A 24 0.88 -13.71 -6.45
N MET A 25 0.47 -13.30 -7.65
CA MET A 25 0.51 -14.14 -8.85
C MET A 25 1.95 -14.41 -9.31
N ILE A 26 2.84 -13.42 -9.23
CA ILE A 26 4.28 -13.60 -9.53
C ILE A 26 4.92 -14.53 -8.51
N GLU A 27 4.65 -14.36 -7.20
CA GLU A 27 5.14 -15.30 -6.18
C GLU A 27 4.69 -16.74 -6.46
N ALA A 28 3.48 -16.92 -6.98
CA ALA A 28 2.94 -18.22 -7.34
C ALA A 28 3.54 -18.78 -8.63
N TYR A 29 3.89 -17.91 -9.59
CA TYR A 29 4.63 -18.27 -10.79
C TYR A 29 6.04 -18.78 -10.45
N GLU A 30 6.77 -18.08 -9.58
CA GLU A 30 8.12 -18.47 -9.15
C GLU A 30 8.13 -19.77 -8.33
N LYS A 31 7.09 -20.00 -7.52
CA LYS A 31 6.92 -21.20 -6.68
C LYS A 31 6.18 -22.32 -7.40
N TRP A 32 5.98 -22.23 -8.72
CA TRP A 32 5.26 -23.23 -9.50
C TRP A 32 6.14 -24.44 -9.84
N PRO A 33 5.60 -25.68 -9.84
CA PRO A 33 4.29 -26.05 -9.31
C PRO A 33 4.29 -25.89 -7.79
N MET A 34 3.16 -25.46 -7.23
CA MET A 34 2.95 -25.48 -5.79
C MET A 34 2.38 -26.86 -5.43
N PRO A 35 3.14 -27.83 -4.88
CA PRO A 35 2.60 -29.14 -4.54
C PRO A 35 1.83 -29.14 -3.22
N LEU A 36 0.87 -30.04 -3.07
CA LEU A 36 0.25 -30.37 -1.78
C LEU A 36 1.01 -31.58 -1.21
N GLU A 37 1.10 -31.69 0.11
CA GLU A 37 1.88 -32.73 0.83
C GLU A 37 1.53 -34.19 0.44
N LYS A 38 0.45 -34.40 -0.31
CA LYS A 38 -0.05 -35.72 -0.72
C LYS A 38 -0.22 -35.90 -2.24
N SER A 39 0.24 -34.95 -3.05
CA SER A 39 0.09 -35.01 -4.51
C SER A 39 1.43 -35.28 -5.18
N ALA A 40 1.58 -36.47 -5.77
CA ALA A 40 2.63 -36.73 -6.75
C ALA A 40 2.19 -36.16 -8.10
N TYR A 41 2.88 -35.13 -8.60
CA TYR A 41 2.65 -34.62 -9.95
C TYR A 41 3.54 -35.39 -10.91
N PRO A 42 2.99 -36.19 -11.85
CA PRO A 42 3.79 -37.06 -12.70
C PRO A 42 4.55 -36.33 -13.80
N ASN A 43 4.33 -35.01 -14.00
CA ASN A 43 4.95 -34.22 -15.07
C ASN A 43 5.34 -32.82 -14.58
N VAL A 44 6.32 -32.20 -15.27
CA VAL A 44 6.61 -30.77 -15.18
C VAL A 44 5.40 -30.01 -15.73
N ILE A 45 4.59 -29.45 -14.85
CA ILE A 45 3.43 -28.62 -15.22
C ILE A 45 3.94 -27.19 -15.34
N ASN A 46 3.85 -26.60 -16.53
CA ASN A 46 4.14 -25.17 -16.72
C ASN A 46 3.11 -24.33 -15.95
N CYS A 47 3.53 -23.18 -15.42
CA CYS A 47 2.61 -22.26 -14.77
C CYS A 47 1.57 -21.75 -15.78
N PRO A 48 0.26 -21.71 -15.43
CA PRO A 48 -0.78 -21.24 -16.34
C PRO A 48 -0.68 -19.75 -16.67
N VAL A 49 0.04 -18.99 -15.86
CA VAL A 49 0.37 -17.58 -16.11
C VAL A 49 1.86 -17.46 -16.40
N GLN A 50 2.23 -16.48 -17.22
CA GLN A 50 3.60 -16.22 -17.61
C GLN A 50 3.87 -14.73 -17.45
N PHE A 51 5.05 -14.39 -16.97
CA PHE A 51 5.50 -13.02 -16.80
C PHE A 51 6.87 -12.86 -17.44
N THR A 52 7.07 -11.73 -18.10
CA THR A 52 8.40 -11.33 -18.55
C THR A 52 9.25 -10.91 -17.36
N GLN A 53 10.58 -10.96 -17.52
CA GLN A 53 11.51 -10.53 -16.47
C GLN A 53 11.30 -9.05 -16.10
N GLU A 54 10.96 -8.22 -17.08
CA GLU A 54 10.67 -6.80 -16.87
C GLU A 54 9.42 -6.60 -16.01
N GLU A 55 8.35 -7.35 -16.27
CA GLU A 55 7.11 -7.28 -15.48
C GLU A 55 7.32 -7.73 -14.03
N ILE A 56 8.15 -8.75 -13.81
CA ILE A 56 8.50 -9.22 -12.47
C ILE A 56 9.25 -8.12 -11.73
N LEU A 57 10.33 -7.61 -12.31
CA LEU A 57 11.14 -6.57 -11.67
C LEU A 57 10.32 -5.32 -11.36
N LYS A 58 9.54 -4.85 -12.33
CA LYS A 58 8.66 -3.69 -12.14
C LYS A 58 7.66 -3.93 -11.00
N CYS A 59 6.97 -5.07 -11.00
CA CYS A 59 5.99 -5.37 -9.96
C CYS A 59 6.62 -5.45 -8.57
N MET A 60 7.82 -6.01 -8.45
CA MET A 60 8.53 -6.10 -7.17
C MET A 60 8.96 -4.71 -6.66
N THR A 61 9.45 -3.85 -7.56
CA THR A 61 9.80 -2.47 -7.22
C THR A 61 8.59 -1.66 -6.81
N ASP A 62 7.53 -1.68 -7.63
CA ASP A 62 6.29 -0.93 -7.36
C ASP A 62 5.68 -1.39 -6.03
N PHE A 63 5.62 -2.71 -5.78
CA PHE A 63 5.03 -3.26 -4.54
C PHE A 63 5.86 -2.88 -3.32
N ALA A 64 7.19 -2.91 -3.41
CA ALA A 64 8.04 -2.49 -2.30
C ALA A 64 7.83 -1.02 -1.94
N GLN A 65 7.75 -0.13 -2.94
CA GLN A 65 7.49 1.30 -2.75
C GLN A 65 6.10 1.56 -2.15
N GLU A 66 5.08 0.83 -2.60
CA GLU A 66 3.72 0.97 -2.05
C GLU A 66 3.68 0.54 -0.58
N GLN A 67 4.33 -0.58 -0.24
CA GLN A 67 4.38 -1.08 1.15
C GLN A 67 5.10 -0.10 2.08
N GLU A 68 6.18 0.51 1.63
CA GLU A 68 6.90 1.56 2.36
C GLU A 68 5.98 2.76 2.64
N LYS A 69 5.32 3.30 1.60
CA LYS A 69 4.39 4.44 1.73
C LYS A 69 3.19 4.13 2.62
N LEU A 70 2.63 2.93 2.52
CA LEU A 70 1.52 2.49 3.38
C LEU A 70 1.95 2.37 4.84
N GLN A 71 3.18 1.93 5.09
CA GLN A 71 3.75 1.90 6.44
C GLN A 71 3.94 3.31 6.98
N GLU A 72 4.59 4.21 6.23
CA GLU A 72 4.75 5.61 6.61
C GLU A 72 3.40 6.28 6.92
N PHE A 73 2.40 6.07 6.07
CA PHE A 73 1.06 6.60 6.29
C PHE A 73 0.40 6.03 7.56
N THR A 74 0.62 4.75 7.84
CA THR A 74 0.12 4.12 9.08
C THR A 74 0.77 4.73 10.31
N GLU A 75 2.08 4.99 10.26
CA GLU A 75 2.82 5.67 11.33
C GLU A 75 2.35 7.11 11.52
N MET A 76 2.11 7.86 10.43
CA MET A 76 1.53 9.20 10.49
C MET A 76 0.14 9.21 11.14
N LYS A 77 -0.74 8.25 10.79
CA LYS A 77 -2.06 8.11 11.42
C LYS A 77 -1.97 7.80 12.92
N ALA A 78 -1.05 6.92 13.29
CA ALA A 78 -0.80 6.60 14.69
C ALA A 78 -0.29 7.82 15.47
N CYS A 79 0.61 8.61 14.89
CA CYS A 79 1.07 9.88 15.46
C CYS A 79 -0.07 10.89 15.62
N ALA A 80 -0.93 11.04 14.61
CA ALA A 80 -2.10 11.92 14.64
C ALA A 80 -3.23 11.38 15.53
N ASN A 81 -3.10 10.19 16.11
CA ASN A 81 -4.11 9.53 16.95
C ASN A 81 -5.47 9.40 16.25
N VAL A 82 -5.44 9.11 14.94
CA VAL A 82 -6.64 8.83 14.13
C VAL A 82 -6.73 7.33 13.85
N ASP A 83 -7.95 6.82 13.73
CA ASP A 83 -8.14 5.40 13.42
C ASP A 83 -7.88 5.07 11.93
N SER A 84 -8.18 3.83 11.54
CA SER A 84 -7.97 3.38 10.15
C SER A 84 -8.73 4.19 9.10
N VAL A 85 -9.84 4.82 9.47
CA VAL A 85 -10.73 5.61 8.60
C VAL A 85 -10.64 7.12 8.87
N GLY A 86 -9.72 7.56 9.72
CA GLY A 86 -9.53 8.98 10.05
C GLY A 86 -10.48 9.51 11.13
N TRP A 87 -11.16 8.65 11.87
CA TRP A 87 -12.11 9.05 12.90
C TRP A 87 -11.45 9.35 14.26
N VAL A 88 -12.03 10.30 14.99
CA VAL A 88 -11.63 10.69 16.36
C VAL A 88 -12.87 10.84 17.27
N PRO A 89 -12.72 10.70 18.60
CA PRO A 89 -13.86 10.66 19.53
C PRO A 89 -14.68 11.94 19.69
N ASP A 90 -14.04 13.10 19.65
CA ASP A 90 -14.66 14.40 19.93
C ASP A 90 -13.82 15.55 19.33
N ASP A 91 -14.34 16.78 19.44
CA ASP A 91 -13.74 17.98 18.89
C ASP A 91 -12.36 18.30 19.51
N GLU A 92 -12.11 17.93 20.78
CA GLU A 92 -10.82 18.15 21.42
C GLU A 92 -9.74 17.24 20.81
N HIS A 93 -10.09 15.98 20.55
CA HIS A 93 -9.19 15.06 19.84
C HIS A 93 -9.00 15.49 18.39
N LEU A 94 -10.05 15.98 17.73
CA LEU A 94 -9.96 16.50 16.37
C LEU A 94 -8.96 17.65 16.26
N GLU A 95 -9.02 18.63 17.15
CA GLU A 95 -8.07 19.76 17.11
C GLU A 95 -6.63 19.29 17.36
N LYS A 96 -6.42 18.37 18.32
CA LYS A 96 -5.10 17.78 18.57
C LYS A 96 -4.57 17.02 17.34
N SER A 97 -5.41 16.22 16.69
CA SER A 97 -5.04 15.50 15.48
C SER A 97 -4.70 16.46 14.33
N ARG A 98 -5.46 17.56 14.18
CA ARG A 98 -5.18 18.63 13.20
C ARG A 98 -3.85 19.31 13.48
N ASP A 99 -3.56 19.65 14.74
CA ASP A 99 -2.28 20.27 15.11
C ASP A 99 -1.09 19.34 14.81
N ILE A 100 -1.23 18.04 15.06
CA ILE A 100 -0.21 17.05 14.72
C ILE A 100 -0.07 16.94 13.20
N ALA A 101 -1.16 16.88 12.45
CA ALA A 101 -1.15 16.82 10.99
C ALA A 101 -0.46 18.06 10.39
N ARG A 102 -0.77 19.27 10.87
CA ARG A 102 -0.10 20.53 10.51
C ARG A 102 1.40 20.48 10.82
N THR A 103 1.77 19.97 11.99
CA THR A 103 3.18 19.81 12.40
C THR A 103 3.93 18.87 11.45
N ILE A 104 3.32 17.74 11.10
CA ILE A 104 3.90 16.78 10.16
C ILE A 104 4.06 17.42 8.77
N LYS A 105 3.02 18.09 8.25
CA LYS A 105 3.07 18.79 6.97
C LYS A 105 4.17 19.84 6.92
N ALA A 106 4.30 20.65 7.97
CA ALA A 106 5.35 21.66 8.09
C ALA A 106 6.75 21.03 8.08
N GLY A 107 6.96 19.96 8.85
CA GLY A 107 8.24 19.24 8.86
C GLY A 107 8.59 18.64 7.49
N LEU A 108 7.62 18.05 6.80
CA LEU A 108 7.82 17.54 5.44
C LEU A 108 8.19 18.65 4.45
N LEU A 109 7.53 19.82 4.51
CA LEU A 109 7.84 20.98 3.67
C LEU A 109 9.23 21.58 3.97
N GLU A 110 9.64 21.58 5.24
CA GLU A 110 10.96 22.05 5.67
C GLU A 110 12.07 21.14 5.11
N HIS A 111 11.86 19.82 5.15
CA HIS A 111 12.82 18.82 4.68
C HIS A 111 12.71 18.49 3.18
N SER A 112 11.75 19.07 2.46
CA SER A 112 11.60 18.88 1.01
C SER A 112 12.75 19.51 0.24
N THR A 113 13.38 18.72 -0.64
CA THR A 113 14.55 19.14 -1.42
C THR A 113 14.19 19.47 -2.86
N THR A 114 13.03 19.03 -3.34
CA THR A 114 12.57 19.24 -4.71
C THR A 114 11.24 20.02 -4.75
N GLU A 115 11.03 20.77 -5.83
CA GLU A 115 9.75 21.46 -6.05
C GLU A 115 8.58 20.48 -6.17
N LEU A 116 8.83 19.31 -6.75
CA LEU A 116 7.80 18.26 -6.87
C LEU A 116 7.35 17.75 -5.49
N GLU A 117 8.27 17.55 -4.55
CA GLU A 117 7.93 17.18 -3.17
C GLU A 117 7.10 18.29 -2.50
N ARG A 118 7.53 19.55 -2.65
CA ARG A 118 6.81 20.71 -2.09
C ARG A 118 5.40 20.82 -2.66
N GLU A 119 5.22 20.62 -3.96
CA GLU A 119 3.91 20.63 -4.62
C GLU A 119 3.05 19.46 -4.16
N ALA A 120 3.62 18.26 -4.07
CA ALA A 120 2.91 17.07 -3.59
C ALA A 120 2.42 17.24 -2.15
N ILE A 121 3.26 17.76 -1.25
CA ILE A 121 2.87 18.02 0.14
C ILE A 121 1.91 19.21 0.22
N GLY A 122 2.08 20.23 -0.61
CA GLY A 122 1.21 21.41 -0.59
C GLY A 122 -0.22 21.10 -1.01
N ASN A 123 -0.39 20.33 -2.09
CA ASN A 123 -1.67 20.12 -2.76
C ASN A 123 -2.31 18.74 -2.51
N HIS A 124 -1.53 17.77 -2.03
CA HIS A 124 -1.94 16.36 -1.92
C HIS A 124 -1.59 15.76 -0.55
N PHE A 125 -1.52 16.58 0.50
CA PHE A 125 -1.28 16.07 1.83
C PHE A 125 -2.44 15.16 2.29
N PRO A 126 -2.19 13.95 2.78
CA PRO A 126 -3.25 12.96 3.05
C PRO A 126 -4.30 13.37 4.10
N PHE A 127 -4.02 14.39 4.91
CA PHE A 127 -4.93 14.84 5.97
C PHE A 127 -5.62 16.17 5.67
N ASP A 128 -5.35 16.81 4.51
CA ASP A 128 -6.10 18.00 4.11
C ASP A 128 -7.49 17.56 3.63
N ASP A 129 -8.55 18.11 4.23
CA ASP A 129 -9.95 17.80 3.86
C ASP A 129 -10.47 18.62 2.67
N HIS A 130 -9.59 19.36 1.99
CA HIS A 130 -9.88 20.30 0.89
C HIS A 130 -10.84 21.47 1.27
N ASP A 131 -11.28 21.59 2.53
CA ASP A 131 -12.20 22.61 3.02
C ASP A 131 -11.55 23.54 4.09
N GLU A 132 -10.25 23.40 4.37
CA GLU A 132 -9.56 24.21 5.41
C GLU A 132 -9.37 25.71 5.07
N ASP A 133 -9.75 26.16 3.87
CA ASP A 133 -9.65 27.57 3.41
C ASP A 133 -10.96 28.39 3.59
N LEU A 134 -11.89 27.93 4.44
CA LEU A 134 -13.16 28.62 4.76
C LEU A 134 -13.20 29.25 6.16
#